data_AF-A0A3P7IXB2-F1
#
_entry.id   AF-A0A3P7IXB2-F1
#
_cell.length_a   1.000
_cell.length_b   1.000
_cell.length_c   1.000
_cell.angle_alpha   90.00
_cell.angle_beta   90.00
_cell.angle_gamma   90.00
#
_symmetry.space_group_name_H-M   'P 1'
#
loop_
_entity.id
_entity.type
_entity.pdbx_description
1 polymer ?
#
loop_
_entity_poly.entity_id
_entity_poly.type
_entity_poly.pdbx_seq_one_letter_code
_entity_poly.pdbx_strand_id
1 'polypeptide(L)'
;MTSIKIRSEQQNSSDGIRVLNLAQDKSGGKFLAGVAIDDTFNITQYNFRLAALMVADKKDRGLPADELFTIKKIFPEFKPKEFLSDEALSFYNDYKVAFPENNALLLFCRFHILQTWLRKAKE
;
A
#
# COMPACT_ATOMS: atom_id res chain seq x y z
N MET A 1 -2.10 6.67 25.71
CA MET A 1 -2.78 6.69 24.39
C MET A 1 -2.84 8.09 23.74
N THR A 2 -3.08 9.16 24.48
CA THR A 2 -3.15 10.55 23.95
C THR A 2 -1.91 10.98 23.17
N SER A 3 -0.71 10.61 23.64
CA SER A 3 0.57 10.93 22.99
C SER A 3 0.76 10.31 21.60
N ILE A 4 0.30 9.07 21.38
CA ILE A 4 0.37 8.38 20.07
C ILE A 4 -0.58 9.05 19.08
N LYS A 5 -1.78 9.43 19.54
CA LYS A 5 -2.78 10.10 18.71
C LYS A 5 -2.28 11.48 18.26
N ILE A 6 -1.71 12.26 19.17
CA ILE A 6 -1.07 13.55 18.86
C ILE A 6 0.05 13.38 17.84
N ARG A 7 0.95 12.39 18.02
CA ARG A 7 2.05 12.14 17.08
C ARG A 7 1.54 11.79 15.68
N SER A 8 0.50 10.97 15.60
CA SER A 8 -0.15 10.64 14.33
C SER A 8 -0.69 11.91 13.65
N GLU A 9 -1.40 12.75 14.39
CA GLU A 9 -2.05 13.97 13.87
C GLU A 9 -1.03 15.04 13.44
N GLN A 10 0.15 15.09 14.06
CA GLN A 10 1.20 16.08 13.78
C GLN A 10 1.82 15.98 12.37
N GLN A 11 1.65 14.88 11.64
CA GLN A 11 2.24 14.66 10.31
C GLN A 11 3.73 15.03 10.25
N ASN A 12 4.49 14.65 11.29
CA ASN A 12 5.86 15.09 11.42
C ASN A 12 6.76 14.40 10.38
N SER A 13 7.23 15.12 9.37
CA SER A 13 8.08 14.57 8.30
C SER A 13 9.35 13.84 8.78
N SER A 14 9.81 14.07 10.02
CA SER A 14 10.97 13.40 10.60
C SER A 14 10.66 12.03 11.25
N ASP A 15 9.40 11.63 11.35
CA ASP A 15 9.00 10.37 12.00
C ASP A 15 9.06 9.15 11.05
N GLY A 16 9.34 9.39 9.77
CA GLY A 16 9.41 8.34 8.74
C GLY A 16 8.05 7.82 8.28
N ILE A 17 6.94 8.28 8.86
CA ILE A 17 5.57 7.97 8.44
C ILE A 17 5.21 8.89 7.29
N ARG A 18 5.40 8.39 6.06
CA ARG A 18 4.95 9.11 4.87
C ARG A 18 3.48 8.79 4.60
N VAL A 19 2.67 9.84 4.51
CA VAL A 19 1.30 9.73 3.99
C VAL A 19 1.39 9.41 2.50
N LEU A 20 0.59 8.44 2.04
CA LEU A 20 0.33 8.25 0.61
C LEU A 20 -0.30 9.54 0.10
N ASN A 21 0.51 10.41 -0.50
CA ASN A 21 0.03 11.61 -1.15
C ASN A 21 -0.43 11.21 -2.53
N LEU A 22 -1.74 10.94 -2.64
CA LEU A 22 -2.40 10.76 -3.92
C LEU A 22 -2.06 11.95 -4.82
N ALA A 23 -1.52 11.64 -5.98
CA ALA A 23 -0.95 12.66 -6.85
C ALA A 23 -2.08 13.49 -7.47
N GLN A 24 -2.18 14.76 -7.08
CA GLN A 24 -3.07 15.73 -7.73
C GLN A 24 -2.53 16.11 -9.11
N ASP A 25 -2.78 15.26 -10.12
CA ASP A 25 -2.43 15.60 -11.50
C ASP A 25 -3.54 16.38 -12.19
N LYS A 26 -3.27 17.65 -12.51
CA LYS A 26 -4.15 18.51 -13.32
C LYS A 26 -3.93 18.32 -14.84
N SER A 27 -2.96 17.52 -15.27
CA SER A 27 -2.46 17.49 -16.65
C SER A 27 -2.99 16.37 -17.55
N GLY A 28 -3.82 15.45 -17.06
CA GLY A 28 -4.43 14.39 -17.88
C GLY A 28 -3.43 13.34 -18.44
N GLY A 29 -2.14 13.42 -18.07
CA GLY A 29 -1.08 12.51 -18.48
C GLY A 29 -1.32 11.07 -18.04
N LYS A 30 -0.90 10.09 -18.86
CA LYS A 30 -1.14 8.65 -18.65
C LYS A 30 -0.35 8.04 -17.47
N PHE A 31 -1.07 7.84 -16.36
CA PHE A 31 -0.85 6.92 -15.22
C PHE A 31 0.06 7.42 -14.08
N LEU A 32 -0.58 7.87 -12.99
CA LEU A 32 -0.03 7.83 -11.64
C LEU A 32 -0.75 6.66 -10.96
N ALA A 33 -0.15 5.47 -11.00
CA ALA A 33 -0.80 4.27 -10.48
C ALA A 33 0.01 3.69 -9.33
N GLY A 34 -0.54 3.74 -8.13
CA GLY A 34 -0.03 2.98 -7.00
C GLY A 34 -0.59 1.56 -7.03
N VAL A 35 0.14 0.64 -6.40
CA VAL A 35 -0.37 -0.70 -6.06
C VAL A 35 -0.49 -0.77 -4.54
N ALA A 36 -1.61 -1.29 -4.03
CA ALA A 36 -1.78 -1.57 -2.62
C ALA A 36 -2.12 -3.05 -2.44
N ILE A 37 -1.43 -3.73 -1.53
CA ILE A 37 -1.74 -5.11 -1.13
C ILE A 37 -1.88 -5.13 0.39
N ASP A 38 -2.96 -5.72 0.86
CA ASP A 38 -3.25 -5.84 2.28
C ASP A 38 -3.82 -7.22 2.57
N ASP A 39 -3.40 -7.86 3.66
CA ASP A 39 -4.05 -9.08 4.11
C ASP A 39 -5.32 -8.78 4.91
N THR A 40 -6.33 -9.62 4.76
CA THR A 40 -7.52 -9.52 5.59
C THR A 40 -7.18 -10.10 6.95
N PHE A 41 -7.28 -9.27 8.01
CA PHE A 41 -7.33 -9.76 9.38
C PHE A 41 -8.65 -10.47 9.62
N ASN A 42 -8.72 -11.74 9.22
CA ASN A 42 -9.60 -12.72 9.81
C ASN A 42 -9.11 -14.11 9.43
N ILE A 43 -8.80 -14.88 10.47
CA ILE A 43 -8.58 -16.31 10.35
C ILE A 43 -9.95 -16.84 9.95
N THR A 44 -10.12 -17.20 8.68
CA THR A 44 -11.26 -18.03 8.29
C THR A 44 -11.25 -19.30 9.16
N GLN A 45 -12.29 -20.13 9.10
CA GLN A 45 -12.22 -21.45 9.76
C GLN A 45 -11.05 -22.33 9.26
N TYR A 46 -10.36 -21.88 8.21
CA TYR A 46 -9.19 -22.50 7.62
C TYR A 46 -7.93 -21.65 7.88
N ASN A 47 -6.78 -22.31 7.91
CA ASN A 47 -5.46 -21.67 8.06
C ASN A 47 -4.98 -21.01 6.75
N PHE A 48 -5.81 -20.15 6.14
CA PHE A 48 -5.39 -19.27 5.04
C PHE A 48 -5.82 -17.82 5.31
N ARG A 49 -5.06 -16.88 4.77
CA ARG A 49 -5.37 -15.44 4.75
C ARG A 49 -5.68 -15.02 3.31
N LEU A 50 -6.66 -14.15 3.15
CA LEU A 50 -6.95 -13.53 1.86
C LEU A 50 -6.13 -12.24 1.74
N ALA A 51 -5.47 -12.02 0.62
CA ALA A 51 -4.86 -10.73 0.29
C ALA A 51 -5.76 -9.98 -0.69
N ALA A 52 -6.03 -8.72 -0.40
CA ALA A 52 -6.73 -7.81 -1.29
C ALA A 52 -5.70 -6.96 -2.06
N LEU A 53 -5.75 -7.04 -3.39
CA LEU A 53 -4.92 -6.23 -4.28
C LEU A 53 -5.78 -5.12 -4.88
N MET A 54 -5.24 -3.91 -4.83
CA MET A 54 -5.88 -2.71 -5.37
C MET A 54 -4.89 -1.92 -6.22
N VAL A 55 -5.37 -1.43 -7.37
CA VAL A 55 -4.64 -0.53 -8.24
C VAL A 55 -5.29 0.83 -8.18
N ALA A 56 -4.50 1.86 -7.87
CA ALA A 56 -4.98 3.23 -7.95
C ALA A 56 -4.96 3.70 -9.42
N ASP A 57 -6.07 4.29 -9.88
CA ASP A 57 -6.11 5.00 -11.15
C ASP A 57 -5.77 6.49 -10.97
N LYS A 58 -5.69 7.23 -12.08
CA LYS A 58 -5.35 8.67 -12.07
C LYS A 58 -6.38 9.58 -11.41
N LYS A 59 -7.58 9.06 -11.15
CA LYS A 59 -8.66 9.81 -10.50
C LYS A 59 -8.70 9.49 -9.01
N ASP A 60 -7.60 8.95 -8.49
CA ASP A 60 -7.45 8.48 -7.11
C ASP A 60 -8.50 7.42 -6.73
N ARG A 61 -9.01 6.68 -7.72
CA ARG A 61 -9.94 5.57 -7.47
C ARG A 61 -9.14 4.29 -7.29
N GLY A 62 -9.39 3.61 -6.19
CA GLY A 62 -8.94 2.24 -5.99
C GLY A 62 -9.80 1.26 -6.77
N LEU A 63 -9.19 0.53 -7.70
CA LEU A 63 -9.83 -0.56 -8.44
C LEU A 63 -9.35 -1.89 -7.87
N PRO A 64 -10.25 -2.82 -7.52
CA PRO A 64 -9.83 -4.16 -7.13
C PRO A 64 -9.14 -4.84 -8.32
N ALA A 65 -8.12 -5.62 -8.02
CA ALA A 65 -7.44 -6.45 -8.99
C ALA A 65 -7.12 -7.81 -8.39
N ASP A 66 -7.05 -8.82 -9.24
CA ASP A 66 -6.86 -10.19 -8.78
C ASP A 66 -5.38 -10.47 -8.51
N GLU A 67 -4.53 -10.24 -9.53
CA GLU A 67 -3.11 -10.64 -9.49
C GLU A 67 -2.19 -9.64 -10.19
N LEU A 68 -0.99 -9.46 -9.64
CA LEU A 68 0.06 -8.58 -10.18
C LEU A 68 0.49 -8.97 -11.60
N PHE A 69 0.64 -10.26 -11.87
CA PHE A 69 1.02 -10.77 -13.18
C PHE A 69 -0.07 -10.53 -14.23
N THR A 70 -1.33 -10.65 -13.82
CA THR A 70 -2.48 -10.36 -14.68
C THR A 70 -2.52 -8.88 -15.06
N ILE A 71 -2.26 -7.97 -14.10
CA ILE A 71 -2.12 -6.54 -14.39
C ILE A 71 -1.00 -6.31 -15.41
N LYS A 72 0.19 -6.89 -15.21
CA LYS A 72 1.33 -6.72 -16.13
C LYS A 72 1.04 -7.30 -17.52
N LYS A 73 0.28 -8.39 -17.61
CA LYS A 73 -0.12 -9.00 -18.88
C LYS A 73 -1.13 -8.14 -19.65
N ILE A 74 -2.12 -7.58 -18.97
CA ILE A 74 -3.16 -6.73 -19.58
C ILE A 74 -2.60 -5.34 -19.90
N PHE A 75 -1.75 -4.81 -19.04
CA PHE A 75 -1.10 -3.51 -19.19
C PHE A 75 0.43 -3.64 -19.03
N PRO A 76 1.16 -4.07 -20.08
CA PRO A 76 2.62 -4.21 -20.04
C PRO A 76 3.35 -2.90 -19.71
N GLU A 77 2.80 -1.77 -20.12
CA GLU A 77 3.33 -0.43 -19.85
C GLU A 77 3.04 0.06 -18.42
N PHE A 78 2.31 -0.73 -17.62
CA PHE A 78 1.99 -0.39 -16.25
C PHE A 78 3.28 -0.28 -15.41
N LYS A 79 3.60 0.95 -15.01
CA LYS A 79 4.78 1.29 -14.23
C LYS A 79 4.35 2.03 -12.96
N PRO A 80 3.93 1.28 -11.92
CA PRO A 80 3.47 1.91 -10.69
C PRO A 80 4.61 2.67 -10.00
N LYS A 81 4.29 3.84 -9.44
CA LYS A 81 5.30 4.69 -8.76
C LYS A 81 5.42 4.39 -7.28
N GLU A 82 4.38 3.81 -6.70
CA GLU A 82 4.22 3.57 -5.28
C GLU A 82 3.67 2.17 -5.07
N PHE A 83 4.16 1.50 -4.04
CA PHE A 83 3.69 0.21 -3.58
C PHE A 83 3.38 0.31 -2.10
N LEU A 84 2.13 0.09 -1.71
CA LEU A 84 1.64 0.18 -0.34
C LEU A 84 1.35 -1.22 0.21
N SER A 85 1.86 -1.54 1.40
CA SER A 85 1.55 -2.79 2.09
C SER A 85 1.68 -2.66 3.61
N ASP A 86 1.15 -3.63 4.33
CA ASP A 86 1.19 -3.86 5.77
C ASP A 86 2.49 -4.56 6.25
N GLU A 87 3.67 -3.98 6.02
CA GLU A 87 5.00 -4.53 6.44
C GLU A 87 5.23 -6.02 6.10
N ALA A 88 4.44 -6.61 5.21
CA ALA A 88 4.58 -7.98 4.76
C ALA A 88 5.60 -8.01 3.62
N LEU A 89 6.87 -8.28 3.96
CA LEU A 89 7.97 -8.30 2.99
C LEU A 89 7.71 -9.27 1.82
N SER A 90 6.93 -10.33 2.03
CA SER A 90 6.48 -11.24 0.97
C SER A 90 5.74 -10.52 -0.15
N PHE A 91 4.83 -9.59 0.16
CA PHE A 91 4.09 -8.85 -0.87
C PHE A 91 5.00 -7.95 -1.69
N TYR A 92 5.99 -7.31 -1.07
CA TYR A 92 6.96 -6.50 -1.81
C TYR A 92 7.89 -7.36 -2.68
N ASN A 93 8.32 -8.52 -2.18
CA ASN A 93 9.12 -9.47 -2.96
C ASN A 93 8.35 -9.95 -4.20
N ASP A 94 7.09 -10.36 -4.04
CA ASP A 94 6.24 -10.79 -5.15
C ASP A 94 6.01 -9.66 -6.15
N TYR A 95 5.84 -8.43 -5.67
CA TYR A 95 5.81 -7.23 -6.52
C TYR A 95 7.09 -7.06 -7.33
N LYS A 96 8.27 -7.26 -6.73
CA LYS A 96 9.55 -7.18 -7.45
C LYS A 96 9.73 -8.32 -8.46
N VAL A 97 9.12 -9.48 -8.26
CA VAL A 97 9.08 -10.54 -9.29
C VAL A 97 8.18 -10.13 -10.47
N ALA A 98 7.01 -9.55 -10.20
CA ALA A 98 6.09 -9.10 -11.26
C ALA A 98 6.58 -7.83 -12.00
N PHE A 99 7.33 -6.96 -11.30
CA PHE A 99 7.83 -5.68 -11.80
C PHE A 99 9.34 -5.50 -11.49
N PRO A 100 10.23 -6.31 -12.09
CA PRO A 100 11.65 -6.37 -11.72
C PRO A 100 12.38 -5.04 -11.93
N GLU A 101 12.12 -4.37 -13.05
CA GLU A 101 12.75 -3.10 -13.41
C GLU A 101 12.08 -1.87 -12.79
N ASN A 102 11.03 -2.06 -12.00
CA ASN A 102 10.32 -0.94 -11.41
C ASN A 102 10.92 -0.52 -10.06
N ASN A 103 11.13 0.79 -9.89
CA ASN A 103 11.67 1.42 -8.69
C ASN A 103 10.56 2.14 -7.90
N ALA A 104 9.42 1.45 -7.71
CA ALA A 104 8.33 2.01 -6.91
C ALA A 104 8.78 2.27 -5.48
N LEU A 105 8.31 3.37 -4.91
CA LEU A 105 8.50 3.69 -3.50
C LEU A 105 7.67 2.72 -2.65
N LEU A 106 8.33 1.97 -1.77
CA LEU A 106 7.66 1.16 -0.76
C LEU A 106 7.10 2.09 0.32
N LEU A 107 5.80 1.99 0.54
CA LEU A 107 5.03 2.73 1.53
C LEU A 107 4.38 1.74 2.50
N PHE A 108 4.27 2.15 3.77
CA PHE A 108 3.59 1.38 4.80
C PHE A 108 2.26 2.01 5.15
N CYS A 109 1.24 1.18 5.32
CA CYS A 109 -0.08 1.66 5.69
C CYS A 109 -0.06 2.32 7.09
N ARG A 110 -0.33 3.62 7.14
CA ARG A 110 -0.40 4.39 8.39
C ARG A 110 -1.41 3.80 9.37
N PHE A 111 -2.54 3.30 8.88
CA PHE A 111 -3.52 2.63 9.75
C PHE A 111 -2.90 1.42 10.45
N HIS A 112 -2.17 0.56 9.73
CA HIS A 112 -1.50 -0.61 10.31
C HIS A 112 -0.39 -0.24 11.29
N ILE A 113 0.41 0.79 10.99
CA ILE A 113 1.42 1.32 11.92
C ILE A 113 0.75 1.78 13.22
N LEU A 114 -0.33 2.57 13.11
CA LEU A 114 -1.05 3.10 14.27
C LEU A 114 -1.69 2.00 15.11
N GLN A 115 -2.34 1.02 14.48
CA GLN A 115 -2.92 -0.12 15.18
C GLN A 115 -1.85 -0.91 15.94
N THR A 116 -0.69 -1.13 15.32
CA THR A 116 0.45 -1.81 15.96
C THR A 116 0.97 -1.05 17.17
N TRP A 117 1.15 0.27 17.06
CA TRP A 117 1.57 1.11 18.18
C TRP A 117 0.54 1.12 19.32
N LEU A 118 -0.75 1.19 18.99
CA LEU A 118 -1.83 1.16 19.98
C LEU A 118 -1.93 -0.18 20.72
N ARG A 119 -1.63 -1.30 20.05
CA ARG A 119 -1.56 -2.62 20.69
C ARG A 119 -0.37 -2.71 21.64
N LYS A 120 0.83 -2.37 21.17
CA LYS A 120 2.06 -2.40 21.99
C LYS A 120 2.03 -1.46 23.18
N ALA A 121 1.36 -0.31 23.07
CA ALA A 121 1.24 0.63 24.18
C ALA A 121 0.26 0.16 25.29
N LYS A 122 -0.45 -0.95 25.08
CA LYS A 122 -1.31 -1.59 26.09
C LYS A 122 -0.65 -2.80 26.75
N GLU A 123 0.46 -3.28 26.20
CA GLU A 123 1.35 -4.29 26.81
C GLU A 123 2.20 -3.64 27.91
#